data_AF-A0A9E2R0K2-F1
#
_entry.id   AF-A0A9E2R0K2-F1
#
_cell.length_a   1.000
_cell.length_b   1.000
_cell.length_c   1.000
_cell.angle_alpha   90.00
_cell.angle_beta   90.00
_cell.angle_gamma   90.00
#
_symmetry.space_group_name_H-M   'P 1'
#
loop_
_entity.id
_entity.type
_entity.pdbx_description
1 polymer ?
#
loop_
_entity_poly.entity_id
_entity_poly.type
_entity_poly.pdbx_seq_one_letter_code
_entity_poly.pdbx_strand_id
1 'polypeptide(L)'
;MPASALHHLAPPSSRGEPLVGNYFVAAYPPFSAWQPSQVPAFEAALDGPPTAAPLGIYVHVPFCQKKCDYCYYLSYIGQNAAVVDRYLDTVVEELGRYAQRPAVGGRPISFVYFGGGTPSMLSSSQLRRLGRGLQCALPWTEAREVTFECAPRSVRREFLEALREIGVTRVSLGVQSFDNTLLKLNGRVHLAEDVLRAYALIQDAGFDWV
;
A
#
# COMPACT_ATOMS: atom_id res chain seq x y z
N MET A 1 39.80 -21.42 -2.70
CA MET A 1 38.94 -20.53 -3.52
C MET A 1 39.00 -19.15 -2.89
N PRO A 2 39.44 -18.10 -3.59
CA PRO A 2 39.87 -16.88 -2.92
C PRO A 2 38.68 -16.05 -2.44
N ALA A 3 38.82 -15.57 -1.21
CA ALA A 3 37.91 -14.69 -0.49
C ALA A 3 38.05 -13.24 -0.98
N SER A 4 37.55 -12.92 -2.19
CA SER A 4 37.76 -11.58 -2.80
C SER A 4 36.50 -10.87 -3.30
N ALA A 5 35.31 -11.18 -2.76
CA ALA A 5 34.06 -10.52 -3.19
C ALA A 5 33.26 -9.85 -2.05
N LEU A 6 33.93 -9.44 -0.96
CA LEU A 6 33.29 -8.74 0.16
C LEU A 6 33.92 -7.37 0.46
N HIS A 7 34.70 -6.80 -0.46
CA HIS A 7 35.05 -5.38 -0.39
C HIS A 7 33.96 -4.58 -1.09
N HIS A 8 33.31 -3.68 -0.33
CA HIS A 8 32.61 -2.45 -0.73
C HIS A 8 31.33 -2.12 0.07
N LEU A 9 31.11 -2.71 1.25
CA LEU A 9 30.09 -2.20 2.21
C LEU A 9 30.70 -1.38 3.36
N ALA A 10 31.82 -0.68 3.11
CA ALA A 10 32.22 0.39 4.02
C ALA A 10 31.35 1.63 3.70
N PRO A 11 30.63 2.22 4.68
CA PRO A 11 29.96 3.49 4.44
C PRO A 11 31.02 4.52 4.02
N PRO A 12 30.78 5.33 2.97
CA PRO A 12 31.77 6.28 2.50
C PRO A 12 32.14 7.24 3.63
N SER A 13 33.41 7.20 4.02
CA SER A 13 33.98 8.20 4.90
C SER A 13 34.18 9.49 4.12
N SER A 14 33.81 10.61 4.73
CA SER A 14 34.19 11.98 4.43
C SER A 14 33.18 12.84 3.65
N ARG A 15 33.25 14.13 4.00
CA ARG A 15 32.38 15.28 3.68
C ARG A 15 32.44 15.66 2.19
N GLY A 16 32.05 14.76 1.30
CA GLY A 16 31.85 15.04 -0.14
C GLY A 16 30.37 15.27 -0.46
N GLU A 17 30.09 15.99 -1.55
CA GLU A 17 28.72 16.12 -2.08
C GLU A 17 28.09 14.72 -2.24
N PRO A 18 26.83 14.52 -1.83
CA PRO A 18 26.18 13.23 -1.97
C PRO A 18 26.19 12.83 -3.45
N LEU A 19 26.83 11.70 -3.74
CA LEU A 19 26.80 11.12 -5.08
C LEU A 19 25.34 10.80 -5.42
N VAL A 20 24.91 11.18 -6.63
CA VAL A 20 23.58 10.82 -7.14
C VAL A 20 23.52 9.30 -7.27
N GLY A 21 22.82 8.65 -6.35
CA GLY A 21 22.68 7.19 -6.29
C GLY A 21 21.41 6.80 -5.54
N ASN A 22 20.72 5.78 -6.03
CA ASN A 22 19.52 5.26 -5.37
C ASN A 22 19.95 4.29 -4.26
N TYR A 23 20.29 4.83 -3.09
CA TYR A 23 20.70 4.06 -1.91
C TYR A 23 19.54 3.43 -1.14
N PHE A 24 18.32 3.54 -1.66
CA PHE A 24 17.12 2.99 -1.03
C PHE A 24 17.06 1.46 -1.27
N VAL A 25 17.43 0.69 -0.25
CA VAL A 25 17.28 -0.77 -0.26
C VAL A 25 15.90 -1.11 0.30
N ALA A 26 14.92 -1.29 -0.59
CA ALA A 26 13.55 -1.68 -0.21
C ALA A 26 13.39 -3.16 0.12
N ALA A 27 14.23 -4.01 -0.48
CA ALA A 27 14.24 -5.46 -0.31
C ALA A 27 15.65 -6.00 -0.58
N TYR A 28 15.95 -7.20 -0.06
CA TYR A 28 17.17 -7.93 -0.37
C TYR A 28 16.84 -9.38 -0.78
N PRO A 29 17.23 -9.83 -1.98
CA PRO A 29 17.93 -9.06 -3.03
C PRO A 29 17.08 -7.90 -3.58
N PRO A 30 17.72 -6.81 -4.06
CA PRO A 30 16.99 -5.66 -4.60
C PRO A 30 16.19 -6.05 -5.85
N PHE A 31 15.16 -5.27 -6.21
CA PHE A 31 14.31 -5.53 -7.37
C PHE A 31 15.09 -5.70 -8.68
N SER A 32 16.23 -5.02 -8.84
CA SER A 32 17.11 -5.14 -10.01
C SER A 32 17.77 -6.51 -10.15
N ALA A 33 17.78 -7.32 -9.09
CA ALA A 33 18.29 -8.69 -9.10
C ALA A 33 17.22 -9.73 -9.47
N TRP A 34 15.96 -9.32 -9.63
CA TRP A 34 14.85 -10.23 -9.93
C TRP A 34 14.83 -10.58 -11.43
N GLN A 35 14.67 -11.85 -11.74
CA GLN A 35 14.74 -12.37 -13.11
C GLN A 35 13.55 -13.30 -13.42
N PRO A 36 13.03 -13.31 -14.66
CA PRO A 36 11.97 -14.24 -15.06
C PRO A 36 12.31 -15.72 -14.84
N SER A 37 13.60 -16.08 -14.89
CA SER A 37 14.10 -17.43 -14.60
C SER A 37 13.81 -17.90 -13.17
N GLN A 38 13.49 -17.00 -12.25
CA GLN A 38 13.19 -17.30 -10.84
C GLN A 38 11.70 -17.61 -10.60
N VAL A 39 10.82 -17.36 -11.58
CA VAL A 39 9.37 -17.59 -11.45
C VAL A 39 9.04 -19.04 -11.05
N PRO A 40 9.65 -20.10 -11.61
CA PRO A 40 9.37 -21.47 -11.18
C PRO A 40 9.67 -21.72 -9.69
N ALA A 41 10.70 -21.08 -9.13
CA ALA A 41 11.02 -21.21 -7.71
C ALA A 41 9.99 -20.50 -6.83
N PHE A 42 9.45 -19.37 -7.27
CA PHE A 42 8.34 -18.67 -6.61
C PHE A 42 7.05 -19.52 -6.62
N GLU A 43 6.68 -20.08 -7.78
CA GLU A 43 5.51 -20.96 -7.90
C GLU A 43 5.64 -22.20 -7.00
N ALA A 44 6.81 -22.84 -7.00
CA ALA A 44 7.08 -23.97 -6.11
C ALA A 44 6.99 -23.58 -4.62
N ALA A 45 7.39 -22.36 -4.26
CA ALA A 45 7.23 -21.87 -2.89
C ALA A 45 5.76 -21.66 -2.51
N LEU A 46 4.91 -21.22 -3.44
CA LEU A 46 3.46 -21.09 -3.23
C LEU A 46 2.76 -22.45 -3.06
N ASP A 47 3.25 -23.47 -3.76
CA ASP A 47 2.75 -24.86 -3.65
C ASP A 47 3.35 -25.64 -2.47
N GLY A 48 4.35 -25.06 -1.81
CA GLY A 48 4.96 -25.63 -0.62
C GLY A 48 4.10 -25.47 0.65
N PRO A 49 4.50 -26.12 1.75
CA PRO A 49 3.81 -25.96 3.03
C PRO A 49 3.92 -24.52 3.55
N PRO A 50 2.95 -24.07 4.36
CA PRO A 50 2.97 -22.74 4.95
C PRO A 50 4.18 -22.57 5.90
N THR A 51 4.75 -21.38 5.90
CA THR A 51 5.84 -21.03 6.82
C THR A 51 5.32 -20.55 8.18
N ALA A 52 6.18 -20.51 9.19
CA ALA A 52 5.85 -19.94 10.51
C ALA A 52 5.82 -18.40 10.53
N ALA A 53 6.25 -17.73 9.45
CA ALA A 53 6.29 -16.26 9.38
C ALA A 53 4.88 -15.68 9.28
N PRO A 54 4.52 -14.61 10.00
CA PRO A 54 3.20 -13.98 9.87
C PRO A 54 2.85 -13.62 8.42
N LEU A 55 1.59 -13.86 8.02
CA LEU A 55 1.11 -13.55 6.68
C LEU A 55 0.46 -12.15 6.68
N GLY A 56 0.79 -11.32 5.70
CA GLY A 56 0.18 -10.01 5.48
C GLY A 56 -0.30 -9.84 4.05
N ILE A 57 -1.28 -8.97 3.85
CA ILE A 57 -1.83 -8.60 2.54
C ILE A 57 -1.51 -7.14 2.27
N TYR A 58 -0.85 -6.86 1.15
CA TYR A 58 -0.72 -5.51 0.61
C TYR A 58 -1.59 -5.40 -0.64
N VAL A 59 -2.54 -4.46 -0.63
CA VAL A 59 -3.40 -4.16 -1.77
C VAL A 59 -2.94 -2.83 -2.36
N HIS A 60 -2.38 -2.90 -3.57
CA HIS A 60 -2.01 -1.71 -4.31
C HIS A 60 -3.24 -1.15 -5.05
N VAL A 61 -3.57 0.12 -4.86
CA VAL A 61 -4.60 0.83 -5.64
C VAL A 61 -3.89 1.95 -6.40
N PRO A 62 -3.55 1.76 -7.69
CA PRO A 62 -2.61 2.63 -8.40
C PRO A 62 -3.29 3.86 -9.01
N PHE A 63 -4.40 4.35 -8.46
CA PHE A 63 -5.15 5.45 -9.06
C PHE A 63 -4.98 6.74 -8.25
N CYS A 64 -4.71 7.84 -8.93
CA CYS A 64 -4.60 9.17 -8.34
C CYS A 64 -5.47 10.17 -9.09
N GLN A 65 -6.00 11.16 -8.38
CA GLN A 65 -6.62 12.33 -9.03
C GLN A 65 -5.57 13.17 -9.76
N LYS A 66 -4.39 13.34 -9.14
CA LYS A 66 -3.26 14.11 -9.66
C LYS A 66 -1.96 13.49 -9.19
N LYS A 67 -0.93 13.54 -10.03
CA LYS A 67 0.44 13.14 -9.66
C LYS A 67 1.10 14.30 -8.91
N CYS A 68 1.64 14.02 -7.71
CA CYS A 68 2.46 14.99 -6.97
C CYS A 68 3.88 14.96 -7.53
N ASP A 69 4.57 16.10 -7.54
CA ASP A 69 5.84 16.24 -8.28
C ASP A 69 6.99 15.42 -7.68
N TYR A 70 6.94 15.14 -6.38
CA TYR A 70 7.91 14.30 -5.67
C TYR A 70 7.56 12.80 -5.66
N CYS A 71 6.38 12.41 -6.18
CA CYS A 71 5.82 11.08 -5.95
C CYS A 71 6.45 10.01 -6.85
N TYR A 72 7.19 9.08 -6.25
CA TYR A 72 7.84 7.93 -6.91
C TYR A 72 6.98 6.66 -6.96
N TYR A 73 5.79 6.64 -6.35
CA TYR A 73 4.88 5.48 -6.44
C TYR A 73 4.38 5.28 -7.88
N LEU A 74 4.18 4.03 -8.28
CA LEU A 74 3.47 3.74 -9.53
C LEU A 74 2.02 4.20 -9.39
N SER A 75 1.57 5.09 -10.26
CA SER A 75 0.20 5.62 -10.21
C SER A 75 -0.27 6.12 -11.56
N TYR A 76 -1.54 5.89 -11.87
CA TYR A 76 -2.23 6.31 -13.07
C TYR A 76 -3.24 7.41 -12.72
N ILE A 77 -3.30 8.43 -13.57
CA ILE A 77 -4.27 9.54 -13.48
C ILE A 77 -5.30 9.42 -14.61
N GLY A 78 -6.46 10.06 -14.43
CA GLY A 78 -7.47 10.19 -15.50
C GLY A 78 -8.15 8.87 -15.91
N GLN A 79 -8.09 7.84 -15.09
CA GLN A 79 -8.78 6.57 -15.36
C GLN A 79 -10.29 6.72 -15.13
N ASN A 80 -11.10 6.12 -16.00
CA ASN A 80 -12.55 6.11 -15.84
C ASN A 80 -13.01 5.03 -14.86
N ALA A 81 -14.26 5.12 -14.39
CA ALA A 81 -14.83 4.20 -13.40
C ALA A 81 -14.77 2.72 -13.86
N ALA A 82 -15.02 2.44 -15.14
CA ALA A 82 -15.01 1.07 -15.66
C ALA A 82 -13.62 0.41 -15.62
N VAL A 83 -12.54 1.19 -15.81
CA VAL A 83 -11.17 0.71 -15.64
C VAL A 83 -10.86 0.43 -14.16
N VAL A 84 -11.29 1.34 -13.27
CA VAL A 84 -11.12 1.16 -11.82
C VAL A 84 -11.86 -0.10 -11.35
N ASP A 85 -13.13 -0.26 -11.71
CA ASP A 85 -13.94 -1.41 -11.30
C ASP A 85 -13.34 -2.73 -11.80
N ARG A 86 -12.89 -2.78 -13.06
CA ARG A 86 -12.22 -3.96 -13.62
C ARG A 86 -10.93 -4.29 -12.86
N TYR A 87 -10.17 -3.28 -12.48
CA TYR A 87 -8.96 -3.47 -11.68
C TYR A 87 -9.29 -4.07 -10.32
N LEU A 88 -10.28 -3.52 -9.61
CA LEU A 88 -10.71 -4.03 -8.31
C LEU A 88 -11.18 -5.49 -8.40
N ASP A 89 -11.91 -5.84 -9.45
CA ASP A 89 -12.38 -7.21 -9.69
C ASP A 89 -11.21 -8.16 -9.94
N THR A 90 -10.24 -7.72 -10.74
CA THR A 90 -9.04 -8.50 -11.02
C THR A 90 -8.21 -8.73 -9.75
N VAL A 91 -8.11 -7.74 -8.86
CA VAL A 91 -7.42 -7.87 -7.56
C VAL A 91 -8.12 -8.91 -6.67
N VAL A 92 -9.45 -8.94 -6.64
CA VAL A 92 -10.21 -9.95 -5.89
C VAL A 92 -9.99 -11.34 -6.48
N GLU A 93 -10.04 -11.48 -7.81
CA GLU A 93 -9.77 -12.74 -8.50
C GLU A 93 -8.34 -13.23 -8.25
N GLU A 94 -7.36 -12.34 -8.29
CA GLU A 94 -5.95 -12.62 -8.02
C GLU A 94 -5.77 -13.15 -6.59
N LEU A 95 -6.33 -12.47 -5.59
CA LEU A 95 -6.27 -12.95 -4.20
C LEU A 95 -6.96 -14.32 -4.06
N GLY A 96 -8.08 -14.53 -4.76
CA GLY A 96 -8.77 -15.82 -4.79
C GLY A 96 -7.88 -16.96 -5.31
N ARG A 97 -7.02 -16.69 -6.30
CA ARG A 97 -6.04 -17.68 -6.80
C ARG A 97 -4.96 -17.97 -5.77
N TYR A 98 -4.43 -16.94 -5.11
CA TYR A 98 -3.44 -17.14 -4.03
C TYR A 98 -4.05 -17.90 -2.85
N ALA A 99 -5.31 -17.64 -2.49
CA ALA A 99 -6.01 -18.33 -1.40
C ALA A 99 -6.16 -19.84 -1.63
N GLN A 100 -6.08 -20.31 -2.89
CA GLN A 100 -6.10 -21.74 -3.23
C GLN A 100 -4.72 -22.40 -3.13
N ARG A 101 -3.63 -21.63 -2.95
CA ARG A 101 -2.27 -22.17 -2.88
C ARG A 101 -1.91 -22.60 -1.45
N PRO A 102 -1.29 -23.78 -1.24
CA PRO A 102 -0.94 -24.32 0.08
C PRO A 102 -0.17 -23.38 1.01
N ALA A 103 0.73 -22.54 0.49
CA ALA A 103 1.53 -21.63 1.31
C ALA A 103 0.73 -20.43 1.89
N VAL A 104 -0.49 -20.21 1.41
CA VAL A 104 -1.32 -19.03 1.71
C VAL A 104 -2.68 -19.44 2.28
N GLY A 105 -3.38 -20.37 1.62
CA GLY A 105 -4.73 -20.78 1.97
C GLY A 105 -4.86 -21.26 3.42
N GLY A 106 -5.94 -20.82 4.09
CA GLY A 106 -6.24 -21.21 5.47
C GLY A 106 -5.35 -20.60 6.55
N ARG A 107 -4.40 -19.74 6.18
CA ARG A 107 -3.53 -19.06 7.16
C ARG A 107 -4.20 -17.80 7.71
N PRO A 108 -4.04 -17.51 9.02
CA PRO A 108 -4.55 -16.27 9.59
C PRO A 108 -3.76 -15.06 9.04
N ILE A 109 -4.50 -14.01 8.66
CA ILE A 109 -3.91 -12.75 8.20
C ILE A 109 -3.57 -11.91 9.42
N SER A 110 -2.30 -11.54 9.56
CA SER A 110 -1.81 -10.73 10.68
C SER A 110 -1.89 -9.23 10.39
N PHE A 111 -1.74 -8.83 9.12
CA PHE A 111 -1.70 -7.42 8.71
C PHE A 111 -2.35 -7.25 7.33
N VAL A 112 -3.09 -6.16 7.15
CA VAL A 112 -3.60 -5.74 5.83
C VAL A 112 -3.26 -4.28 5.60
N TYR A 113 -2.81 -3.94 4.40
CA TYR A 113 -2.43 -2.58 4.05
C TYR A 113 -2.97 -2.21 2.66
N PHE A 114 -3.79 -1.18 2.59
CA PHE A 114 -4.27 -0.58 1.34
C PHE A 114 -3.45 0.68 1.05
N GLY A 115 -2.66 0.64 -0.02
CA GLY A 115 -1.76 1.75 -0.38
C GLY A 115 -1.57 1.91 -1.88
N GLY A 116 -0.62 2.77 -2.27
CA GLY A 116 -0.16 2.88 -3.65
C GLY A 116 -0.30 4.28 -4.22
N GLY A 117 -1.32 4.48 -5.07
CA GLY A 117 -1.70 5.79 -5.56
C GLY A 117 -2.46 6.57 -4.48
N THR A 118 -3.78 6.57 -4.58
CA THR A 118 -4.67 7.11 -3.56
C THR A 118 -5.85 6.16 -3.39
N PRO A 119 -5.73 5.10 -2.57
CA PRO A 119 -6.81 4.14 -2.33
C PRO A 119 -8.12 4.81 -1.91
N SER A 120 -8.04 5.93 -1.19
CA SER A 120 -9.21 6.70 -0.77
C SER A 120 -9.93 7.48 -1.87
N MET A 121 -9.46 7.40 -3.12
CA MET A 121 -10.21 7.86 -4.30
C MET A 121 -11.38 6.94 -4.65
N LEU A 122 -11.36 5.69 -4.18
CA LEU A 122 -12.47 4.77 -4.39
C LEU A 122 -13.75 5.33 -3.77
N SER A 123 -14.88 5.06 -4.40
CA SER A 123 -16.17 5.32 -3.76
C SER A 123 -16.37 4.40 -2.56
N SER A 124 -17.24 4.79 -1.63
CA SER A 124 -17.60 3.93 -0.50
C SER A 124 -18.19 2.58 -0.97
N SER A 125 -18.91 2.56 -2.10
CA SER A 125 -19.44 1.32 -2.69
C SER A 125 -18.35 0.43 -3.27
N GLN A 126 -17.37 1.00 -3.98
CA GLN A 126 -16.20 0.28 -4.49
C GLN A 126 -15.38 -0.30 -3.35
N LEU A 127 -15.14 0.48 -2.30
CA LEU A 127 -14.42 0.04 -1.11
C LEU A 127 -15.11 -1.14 -0.42
N ARG A 128 -16.42 -1.06 -0.18
CA ARG A 128 -17.20 -2.16 0.41
C ARG A 128 -17.17 -3.41 -0.45
N ARG A 129 -17.28 -3.26 -1.77
CA ARG A 129 -17.21 -4.38 -2.72
C ARG A 129 -15.84 -5.04 -2.69
N LEU A 130 -14.77 -4.26 -2.76
CA LEU A 130 -13.39 -4.73 -2.67
C LEU A 130 -13.15 -5.45 -1.35
N GLY A 131 -13.42 -4.80 -0.22
CA GLY A 131 -13.19 -5.36 1.11
C GLY A 131 -13.97 -6.65 1.34
N ARG A 132 -15.23 -6.74 0.87
CA ARG A 132 -16.02 -7.97 0.92
C ARG A 132 -15.40 -9.07 0.06
N GLY A 133 -15.04 -8.75 -1.19
CA GLY A 133 -14.43 -9.72 -2.11
C GLY A 133 -13.13 -10.31 -1.56
N LEU A 134 -12.25 -9.46 -1.02
CA LEU A 134 -10.99 -9.89 -0.44
C LEU A 134 -11.20 -10.72 0.84
N GLN A 135 -12.09 -10.31 1.74
CA GLN A 135 -12.40 -11.07 2.96
C GLN A 135 -13.09 -12.41 2.68
N CYS A 136 -13.84 -12.53 1.58
CA CYS A 136 -14.38 -13.82 1.15
C CYS A 136 -13.26 -14.80 0.76
N ALA A 137 -12.15 -14.30 0.19
CA ALA A 137 -11.01 -15.13 -0.19
C ALA A 137 -10.11 -15.44 1.01
N LEU A 138 -9.73 -14.41 1.79
CA LEU A 138 -8.89 -14.53 2.98
C LEU A 138 -9.42 -13.59 4.07
N PRO A 139 -10.19 -14.11 5.05
CA PRO A 139 -10.67 -13.32 6.17
C PRO A 139 -9.49 -12.80 7.02
N TRP A 140 -9.58 -11.55 7.46
CA TRP A 140 -8.60 -10.92 8.36
C TRP A 140 -9.17 -10.59 9.73
N THR A 141 -10.06 -11.44 10.24
CA THR A 141 -10.67 -11.30 11.57
C THR A 141 -9.65 -11.37 12.72
N GLU A 142 -8.47 -11.95 12.47
CA GLU A 142 -7.36 -12.04 13.41
C GLU A 142 -6.25 -11.00 13.15
N ALA A 143 -6.47 -10.07 12.20
CA ALA A 143 -5.46 -9.07 11.88
C ALA A 143 -5.28 -8.10 13.06
N ARG A 144 -4.01 -7.85 13.38
CA ARG A 144 -3.61 -6.89 14.42
C ARG A 144 -3.74 -5.46 13.92
N GLU A 145 -3.52 -5.25 12.63
CA GLU A 145 -3.64 -3.95 11.98
C GLU A 145 -4.20 -4.12 10.57
N VAL A 146 -5.20 -3.30 10.27
CA VAL A 146 -5.71 -3.09 8.91
C VAL A 146 -5.56 -1.59 8.63
N THR A 147 -4.57 -1.25 7.81
CA THR A 147 -4.22 0.14 7.50
C THR A 147 -4.74 0.56 6.13
N PHE A 148 -5.28 1.78 6.07
CA PHE A 148 -5.77 2.35 4.83
C PHE A 148 -5.19 3.76 4.58
N GLU A 149 -4.51 3.95 3.45
CA GLU A 149 -3.99 5.26 3.06
C GLU A 149 -5.09 6.21 2.56
N CYS A 150 -5.13 7.41 3.13
CA CYS A 150 -6.09 8.45 2.79
C CYS A 150 -5.41 9.76 2.35
N ALA A 151 -5.99 10.40 1.33
CA ALA A 151 -5.74 11.80 1.04
C ALA A 151 -6.71 12.71 1.84
N PRO A 152 -6.26 13.85 2.39
CA PRO A 152 -7.12 14.69 3.25
C PRO A 152 -8.47 15.11 2.64
N ARG A 153 -8.52 15.41 1.34
CA ARG A 153 -9.77 15.79 0.66
C ARG A 153 -10.75 14.64 0.40
N SER A 154 -10.27 13.41 0.46
CA SER A 154 -11.13 12.23 0.25
C SER A 154 -11.86 11.78 1.52
N VAL A 155 -11.41 12.24 2.69
CA VAL A 155 -11.98 11.85 3.98
C VAL A 155 -13.36 12.49 4.15
N ARG A 156 -14.39 11.63 4.21
CA ARG A 156 -15.79 11.98 4.48
C ARG A 156 -16.37 10.94 5.43
N ARG A 157 -17.40 11.30 6.20
CA ARG A 157 -18.02 10.40 7.20
C ARG A 157 -18.44 9.06 6.60
N GLU A 158 -19.15 9.07 5.47
CA GLU A 158 -19.59 7.84 4.77
C GLU A 158 -18.43 6.95 4.33
N PHE A 159 -17.29 7.55 3.95
CA PHE A 159 -16.09 6.79 3.58
C PHE A 159 -15.44 6.15 4.80
N LEU A 160 -15.39 6.87 5.93
CA LEU A 160 -14.89 6.36 7.21
C LEU A 160 -15.75 5.20 7.74
N GLU A 161 -17.08 5.28 7.57
CA GLU A 161 -18.00 4.16 7.86
C GLU A 161 -17.66 2.93 7.02
N ALA A 162 -17.44 3.11 5.70
CA ALA A 162 -17.04 2.02 4.82
C ALA A 162 -15.68 1.40 5.22
N LEU A 163 -14.72 2.21 5.68
CA LEU A 163 -13.44 1.71 6.21
C LEU A 163 -13.66 0.83 7.46
N ARG A 164 -14.54 1.25 8.38
CA ARG A 164 -14.87 0.45 9.56
C ARG A 164 -15.53 -0.87 9.21
N GLU A 165 -16.48 -0.85 8.27
CA GLU A 165 -17.18 -2.06 7.82
C GLU A 165 -16.23 -3.13 7.26
N ILE A 166 -15.09 -2.71 6.66
CA ILE A 166 -14.08 -3.65 6.16
C ILE A 166 -12.98 -3.97 7.19
N GLY A 167 -13.12 -3.48 8.42
CA GLY A 167 -12.22 -3.79 9.54
C GLY A 167 -10.98 -2.91 9.65
N VAL A 168 -10.93 -1.73 9.02
CA VAL A 168 -9.79 -0.80 9.16
C VAL A 168 -9.66 -0.33 10.60
N THR A 169 -8.44 -0.43 11.13
CA THR A 169 -8.08 0.01 12.48
C THR A 169 -7.20 1.26 12.48
N ARG A 170 -6.46 1.50 11.38
CA ARG A 170 -5.54 2.63 11.24
C ARG A 170 -5.72 3.34 9.90
N VAL A 171 -5.75 4.68 9.95
CA VAL A 171 -5.77 5.52 8.75
C VAL A 171 -4.41 6.15 8.57
N SER A 172 -3.74 5.93 7.44
CA SER A 172 -2.48 6.62 7.12
C SER A 172 -2.80 7.88 6.32
N LEU A 173 -2.73 9.06 6.95
CA LEU A 173 -3.12 10.33 6.31
C LEU A 173 -1.93 10.99 5.61
N GLY A 174 -2.02 11.17 4.29
CA GLY A 174 -0.97 11.80 3.50
C GLY A 174 -0.91 13.32 3.68
N VAL A 175 -0.35 13.80 4.81
CA VAL A 175 -0.24 15.24 5.17
C VAL A 175 0.81 15.97 4.35
N GLN A 176 2.03 15.44 4.34
CA GLN A 176 3.23 15.95 3.64
C GLN A 176 3.79 17.26 4.20
N SER A 177 2.96 18.30 4.33
CA SER A 177 3.34 19.59 4.90
C SER A 177 2.11 20.34 5.42
N PHE A 178 2.31 21.26 6.36
CA PHE A 178 1.32 22.26 6.78
C PHE A 178 1.56 23.63 6.14
N ASP A 179 2.58 23.78 5.29
CA ASP A 179 2.82 24.99 4.51
C ASP A 179 2.10 24.91 3.17
N ASN A 180 1.07 25.76 3.02
CA ASN A 180 0.26 25.86 1.81
C ASN A 180 1.05 26.25 0.56
N THR A 181 2.18 26.95 0.71
CA THR A 181 3.08 27.28 -0.40
C THR A 181 3.80 26.03 -0.90
N LEU A 182 4.35 25.23 0.02
CA LEU A 182 5.03 23.98 -0.32
C LEU A 182 4.05 22.94 -0.90
N LEU A 183 2.84 22.85 -0.35
CA LEU A 183 1.81 21.95 -0.87
C LEU A 183 1.47 22.28 -2.33
N LYS A 184 1.23 23.56 -2.64
CA LYS A 184 0.94 24.01 -4.01
C LYS A 184 2.12 23.77 -4.95
N LEU A 185 3.35 24.09 -4.49
CA LEU A 185 4.57 23.91 -5.27
C LEU A 185 4.78 22.44 -5.67
N ASN A 186 4.44 21.50 -4.80
CA ASN A 186 4.56 20.06 -5.03
C ASN A 186 3.33 19.44 -5.73
N GLY A 187 2.44 20.28 -6.25
CA GLY A 187 1.26 19.86 -6.98
C GLY A 187 0.18 19.19 -6.13
N ARG A 188 0.24 19.26 -4.78
CA ARG A 188 -0.78 18.70 -3.90
C ARG A 188 -2.13 19.37 -4.14
N VAL A 189 -3.18 18.56 -4.10
CA VAL A 189 -4.56 19.04 -4.27
C VAL A 189 -5.18 19.55 -2.97
N HIS A 190 -4.58 19.30 -1.81
CA HIS A 190 -5.10 19.68 -0.49
C HIS A 190 -4.28 20.82 0.12
N LEU A 191 -4.87 21.51 1.10
CA LEU A 191 -4.21 22.52 1.93
C LEU A 191 -4.17 22.08 3.40
N ALA A 192 -3.44 22.80 4.25
CA ALA A 192 -3.32 22.50 5.69
C ALA A 192 -4.69 22.38 6.38
N GLU A 193 -5.66 23.19 5.99
CA GLU A 193 -7.01 23.19 6.56
C GLU A 193 -7.76 21.90 6.22
N ASP A 194 -7.52 21.32 5.02
CA ASP A 194 -8.07 20.02 4.66
C ASP A 194 -7.51 18.90 5.55
N VAL A 195 -6.24 19.00 5.97
CA VAL A 195 -5.62 18.05 6.89
C VAL A 195 -6.30 18.10 8.25
N LEU A 196 -6.46 19.30 8.81
CA LEU A 196 -7.08 19.48 10.13
C LEU A 196 -8.53 18.98 10.12
N ARG A 197 -9.29 19.28 9.06
CA ARG A 197 -10.65 18.76 8.88
C ARG A 197 -10.66 17.23 8.81
N ALA A 198 -9.79 16.64 7.99
CA ALA A 198 -9.73 15.19 7.82
C ALA A 198 -9.36 14.49 9.14
N TYR A 199 -8.36 15.02 9.85
CA TYR A 199 -7.94 14.50 11.14
C TYR A 199 -9.08 14.52 12.17
N ALA A 200 -9.81 15.64 12.29
CA ALA A 200 -10.97 15.73 13.17
C ALA A 200 -12.05 14.70 12.83
N LEU A 201 -12.37 14.51 11.54
CA LEU A 201 -13.34 13.49 11.12
C LEU A 201 -12.89 12.06 11.45
N ILE A 202 -11.60 11.77 11.32
CA ILE A 202 -11.05 10.44 11.64
C ILE A 202 -11.11 10.18 13.15
N GLN A 203 -10.76 11.18 13.97
CA GLN A 203 -10.87 11.12 15.43
C GLN A 203 -12.33 10.94 15.88
N ASP A 204 -13.26 11.69 15.29
CA ASP A 204 -14.70 11.57 15.57
C ASP A 204 -15.26 10.19 15.19
N ALA A 205 -14.68 9.53 14.17
CA ALA A 205 -15.01 8.16 13.79
C ALA A 205 -14.32 7.09 14.68
N GLY A 206 -13.58 7.53 15.69
CA GLY A 206 -12.98 6.73 16.76
C GLY A 206 -11.80 5.86 16.32
N PHE A 207 -11.14 6.15 15.19
CA PHE A 207 -10.01 5.34 14.74
C PHE A 207 -8.86 5.43 15.74
N ASP A 208 -8.26 4.28 16.04
CA ASP A 208 -7.27 4.14 17.10
C ASP A 208 -5.96 4.88 16.77
N TRP A 209 -5.63 4.99 15.47
CA TRP A 209 -4.37 5.55 14.98
C TRP A 209 -4.57 6.33 13.68
N VAL A 210 -3.95 7.50 13.60
CA VAL A 210 -3.83 8.35 12.39
C VAL A 210 -2.38 8.74 12.15
#